data_AF-A0A2G9U3R7-F1
#
_entry.id   AF-A0A2G9U3R7-F1
#
_cell.length_a   1.000
_cell.length_b   1.000
_cell.length_c   1.000
_cell.angle_alpha   90.00
_cell.angle_beta   90.00
_cell.angle_gamma   90.00
#
_symmetry.space_group_name_H-M   'P 1'
#
loop_
_entity.id
_entity.type
_entity.pdbx_description
1 polymer ?
#
loop_
_entity_poly.entity_id
_entity_poly.type
_entity_poly.pdbx_seq_one_letter_code
_entity_poly.pdbx_strand_id
1 'polypeptide(L)'
;AKEGDCDYFPATYACCERDDYIITEAPTKENYRDYWRMDGCKICVSLSEKLSASDGSLCYPYWPSKEGEKMEIEGNRFVIECKKRNDMKGYVIYDLRIASTDPSVDAVASKQMDSKQKPADQQEEDEDKKWRLVTFMHFDAWPPDTWPDLDLLGPFVHNLSKREVQVMRKSLDNYIPPVVIQSHDGLGRMLVQE
;
A
#
# COMPACT_ATOMS: atom_id res chain seq x y z
N ALA A 1 28.71 8.23 13.74
CA ALA A 1 27.39 8.48 13.11
C ALA A 1 26.58 7.21 13.32
N LYS A 2 25.33 7.30 13.80
CA LYS A 2 24.48 6.10 13.89
C LYS A 2 24.15 5.68 12.45
N GLU A 3 24.54 4.47 12.12
CA GLU A 3 24.25 3.81 10.86
C GLU A 3 22.76 3.42 10.84
N GLY A 4 22.02 3.86 9.83
CA GLY A 4 20.98 2.98 9.27
C GLY A 4 19.50 3.37 9.35
N ASP A 5 19.10 4.59 9.70
CA ASP A 5 17.71 5.04 9.45
C ASP A 5 17.77 6.20 8.45
N CYS A 6 17.79 5.84 7.16
CA CYS A 6 17.54 6.82 6.11
C CYS A 6 16.02 6.91 5.97
N ASP A 7 15.41 7.98 6.47
CA ASP A 7 13.95 8.22 6.42
C ASP A 7 13.41 8.47 4.99
N TYR A 8 14.24 8.24 3.96
CA TYR A 8 13.92 8.54 2.58
C TYR A 8 13.55 7.28 1.80
N PHE A 9 12.32 7.25 1.30
CA PHE A 9 11.86 6.29 0.29
C PHE A 9 11.64 7.02 -1.05
N PRO A 10 12.19 6.54 -2.18
CA PRO A 10 11.99 7.17 -3.48
C PRO A 10 10.51 7.22 -3.88
N ALA A 11 9.93 8.43 -3.85
CA ALA A 11 8.55 8.68 -4.23
C ALA A 11 8.40 10.07 -4.85
N THR A 12 7.52 10.19 -5.84
CA THR A 12 7.15 11.44 -6.50
C THR A 12 5.65 11.67 -6.31
N TYR A 13 5.28 12.83 -5.82
CA TYR A 13 3.87 13.23 -5.77
C TYR A 13 3.45 13.79 -7.13
N ALA A 14 2.31 13.32 -7.65
CA ALA A 14 1.69 13.81 -8.87
C ALA A 14 0.22 14.13 -8.58
N CYS A 15 -0.28 15.21 -9.18
CA CYS A 15 -1.68 15.61 -9.07
C CYS A 15 -2.23 15.76 -10.49
N CYS A 16 -3.30 15.05 -10.80
CA CYS A 16 -4.01 15.17 -12.07
C CYS A 16 -5.44 15.62 -11.78
N GLU A 17 -5.77 16.83 -12.23
CA GLU A 17 -7.05 17.50 -11.93
C GLU A 17 -7.37 17.62 -10.43
N ARG A 18 -8.09 16.64 -9.88
CA ARG A 18 -8.54 16.57 -8.47
C ARG A 18 -8.11 15.28 -7.77
N ASP A 19 -7.33 14.45 -8.45
CA ASP A 19 -6.85 13.18 -7.94
C ASP A 19 -5.34 13.27 -7.66
N ASP A 20 -4.99 12.79 -6.48
CA ASP A 20 -3.62 12.81 -5.96
C ASP A 20 -3.01 11.42 -6.05
N TYR A 21 -1.77 11.36 -6.53
CA TYR A 21 -1.02 10.13 -6.74
C TYR A 21 0.36 10.22 -6.08
N ILE A 22 0.79 9.10 -5.52
CA ILE A 22 2.18 8.91 -5.08
C ILE A 22 2.78 7.84 -5.98
N ILE A 23 3.75 8.25 -6.78
CA ILE A 23 4.46 7.42 -7.75
C ILE A 23 5.74 6.92 -7.09
N THR A 24 5.94 5.61 -7.04
CA THR A 24 7.14 5.00 -6.42
C THR A 24 7.81 4.00 -7.34
N GLU A 25 9.10 3.80 -7.11
CA GLU A 25 9.82 2.67 -7.68
C GLU A 25 9.38 1.35 -7.02
N ALA A 26 9.60 0.24 -7.72
CA ALA A 26 9.37 -1.11 -7.20
C ALA A 26 10.22 -1.36 -5.95
N PRO A 27 9.62 -1.74 -4.81
CA PRO A 27 10.37 -2.05 -3.61
C PRO A 27 11.40 -3.16 -3.82
N THR A 28 12.61 -2.93 -3.30
CA THR A 28 13.69 -3.90 -3.26
C THR A 28 13.77 -4.56 -1.89
N LYS A 29 14.60 -5.60 -1.77
CA LYS A 29 14.85 -6.28 -0.48
C LYS A 29 15.41 -5.33 0.58
N GLU A 30 16.11 -4.28 0.17
CA GLU A 30 16.78 -3.33 1.05
C GLU A 30 15.84 -2.23 1.56
N ASN A 31 14.74 -1.92 0.88
CA ASN A 31 13.88 -0.76 1.18
C ASN A 31 12.38 -1.07 1.28
N TYR A 32 11.94 -2.31 1.09
CA TYR A 32 10.50 -2.66 1.12
C TYR A 32 9.78 -2.32 2.43
N ARG A 33 10.50 -2.27 3.54
CA ARG A 33 9.97 -1.87 4.85
C ARG A 33 9.56 -0.40 4.87
N ASP A 34 10.25 0.44 4.11
CA ASP A 34 10.00 1.88 4.04
C ASP A 34 8.75 2.19 3.21
N TYR A 35 8.39 1.31 2.27
CA TYR A 35 7.12 1.39 1.55
C TYR A 35 5.91 1.45 2.49
N TRP A 36 5.93 0.65 3.58
CA TRP A 36 4.82 0.59 4.52
C TRP A 36 4.80 1.71 5.56
N ARG A 37 5.89 2.49 5.67
CA ARG A 37 5.94 3.73 6.45
C ARG A 37 5.06 4.82 5.84
N MET A 38 4.72 4.72 4.55
CA MET A 38 3.77 5.64 3.91
C MET A 38 2.38 5.51 4.55
N ASP A 39 2.05 6.47 5.41
CA ASP A 39 0.75 6.54 6.07
C ASP A 39 -0.30 7.25 5.20
N GLY A 40 -1.58 7.16 5.58
CA GLY A 40 -2.69 7.87 4.95
C GLY A 40 -3.26 7.22 3.69
N CYS A 41 -2.47 6.40 2.99
CA CYS A 41 -2.89 5.74 1.75
C CYS A 41 -3.96 4.66 2.02
N LYS A 42 -4.98 4.60 1.15
CA LYS A 42 -6.07 3.59 1.21
C LYS A 42 -6.06 2.64 0.03
N ILE A 43 -5.43 3.04 -1.08
CA ILE A 43 -5.33 2.25 -2.29
C ILE A 43 -3.87 2.25 -2.73
N CYS A 44 -3.35 1.05 -2.99
CA CYS A 44 -2.01 0.82 -3.52
C CYS A 44 -2.12 0.01 -4.80
N VAL A 45 -1.33 0.35 -5.81
CA VAL A 45 -1.28 -0.30 -7.12
C VAL A 45 0.13 -0.76 -7.40
N SER A 46 0.30 -2.04 -7.75
CA SER A 46 1.54 -2.62 -8.26
C SER A 46 1.36 -2.96 -9.73
N LEU A 47 2.25 -2.45 -10.59
CA LEU A 47 2.30 -2.74 -12.03
C LEU A 47 3.44 -3.71 -12.40
N SER A 48 3.94 -4.47 -11.41
CA SER A 48 5.04 -5.42 -11.57
C SER A 48 4.56 -6.74 -12.18
N GLU A 49 5.09 -7.15 -13.34
CA GLU A 49 4.76 -8.45 -13.95
C GLU A 49 5.17 -9.64 -13.05
N LYS A 50 6.36 -9.54 -12.43
CA LYS A 50 6.95 -10.62 -11.64
C LYS A 50 7.51 -10.11 -10.32
N LEU A 51 7.42 -10.97 -9.32
CA LEU A 51 7.97 -10.75 -7.98
C LEU A 51 9.07 -11.78 -7.71
N SER A 52 10.16 -11.35 -7.09
CA SER A 52 11.26 -12.24 -6.71
C SER A 52 11.98 -11.78 -5.45
N ALA A 53 12.27 -12.72 -4.55
CA ALA A 53 13.08 -12.46 -3.36
C ALA A 53 14.59 -12.59 -3.62
N SER A 54 14.97 -13.18 -4.75
CA SER A 54 16.37 -13.47 -5.10
C SER A 54 16.88 -12.67 -6.29
N ASP A 55 15.99 -12.23 -7.18
CA ASP A 55 16.35 -11.44 -8.34
C ASP A 55 16.14 -9.95 -8.04
N GLY A 56 17.23 -9.21 -7.86
CA GLY A 56 17.19 -7.78 -7.56
C GLY A 56 16.73 -6.89 -8.73
N SER A 57 16.55 -7.45 -9.93
CA SER A 57 15.95 -6.77 -11.08
C SER A 57 14.42 -6.88 -11.14
N LEU A 58 13.81 -7.52 -10.13
CA LEU A 58 12.37 -7.67 -10.01
C LEU A 58 11.88 -7.08 -8.69
N CYS A 59 10.58 -6.80 -8.62
CA CYS A 59 9.96 -6.30 -7.40
C CYS A 59 10.03 -7.36 -6.30
N TYR A 60 10.43 -6.94 -5.09
CA TYR A 60 10.45 -7.82 -3.93
C TYR A 60 9.01 -8.20 -3.53
N PRO A 61 8.73 -9.43 -3.07
CA PRO A 61 7.40 -9.79 -2.57
C PRO A 61 7.20 -9.22 -1.15
N TYR A 62 6.63 -8.01 -1.06
CA TYR A 62 6.52 -7.24 0.20
C TYR A 62 5.12 -7.21 0.83
N TRP A 63 4.17 -7.99 0.31
CA TRP A 63 2.82 -8.15 0.87
C TRP A 63 2.41 -9.63 0.93
N PRO A 64 1.51 -10.01 1.85
CA PRO A 64 0.95 -11.37 1.89
C PRO A 64 0.07 -11.60 0.66
N SER A 65 0.39 -12.63 -0.13
CA SER A 65 -0.28 -12.89 -1.41
C SER A 65 -1.39 -13.94 -1.30
N LYS A 66 -1.49 -14.64 -0.17
CA LYS A 66 -2.53 -15.65 0.09
C LYS A 66 -3.53 -15.15 1.12
N GLU A 67 -4.79 -15.50 0.93
CA GLU A 67 -5.84 -15.15 1.90
C GLU A 67 -5.55 -15.79 3.26
N GLY A 68 -5.64 -15.00 4.34
CA GLY A 68 -5.31 -15.38 5.71
C GLY A 68 -3.82 -15.32 6.06
N GLU A 69 -2.94 -15.11 5.08
CA GLU A 69 -1.50 -14.97 5.32
C GLU A 69 -1.17 -13.66 6.03
N LYS A 70 -0.23 -13.74 6.96
CA LYS A 70 0.33 -12.60 7.68
C LYS A 70 1.81 -12.46 7.35
N MET A 71 2.26 -11.21 7.21
CA MET A 71 3.65 -10.83 7.04
C MET A 71 4.04 -9.85 8.14
N GLU A 72 5.09 -10.20 8.88
CA GLU A 72 5.66 -9.37 9.94
C GLU A 72 6.96 -8.74 9.43
N ILE A 73 7.08 -7.43 9.59
CA ILE A 73 8.21 -6.63 9.09
C ILE A 73 8.85 -5.90 10.27
N GLU A 74 10.18 -5.91 10.32
CA GLU A 74 11.00 -5.25 11.36
C GLU A 74 10.57 -5.61 12.80
N GLY A 75 10.44 -6.89 13.12
CA GLY A 75 10.12 -7.32 14.48
C GLY A 75 8.77 -6.82 14.97
N ASN A 76 7.73 -6.93 14.13
CA ASN A 76 6.35 -6.49 14.39
C ASN A 76 6.08 -4.99 14.37
N ARG A 77 7.02 -4.19 13.84
CA ARG A 77 6.77 -2.76 13.55
C ARG A 77 5.62 -2.59 12.55
N PHE A 78 5.58 -3.43 11.52
CA PHE A 78 4.43 -3.55 10.63
C PHE A 78 3.96 -5.01 10.59
N VAL A 79 2.66 -5.21 10.74
CA VAL A 79 2.00 -6.50 10.57
C VAL A 79 0.94 -6.35 9.51
N ILE A 80 1.07 -7.09 8.42
CA ILE A 80 0.19 -7.01 7.25
C ILE A 80 -0.51 -8.34 7.11
N GLU A 81 -1.83 -8.31 7.01
CA GLU A 81 -2.63 -9.51 6.80
C GLU A 81 -3.49 -9.35 5.54
N CYS A 82 -3.48 -10.38 4.69
CA CYS A 82 -4.40 -10.47 3.58
C CYS A 82 -5.75 -11.02 4.08
N LYS A 83 -6.76 -10.15 4.17
CA LYS A 83 -8.12 -10.54 4.59
C LYS A 83 -8.88 -11.23 3.48
N LYS A 84 -8.67 -10.79 2.25
CA LYS A 84 -9.38 -11.30 1.09
C LYS A 84 -8.51 -11.17 -0.15
N ARG A 85 -8.53 -12.20 -0.99
CA ARG A 85 -7.93 -12.19 -2.32
C ARG A 85 -9.03 -12.36 -3.36
N ASN A 86 -9.00 -11.55 -4.41
CA ASN A 86 -9.91 -11.66 -5.55
C ASN A 86 -9.12 -11.66 -6.85
N ASP A 87 -8.98 -12.85 -7.43
CA ASP A 87 -8.30 -13.06 -8.70
C ASP A 87 -9.19 -12.64 -9.88
N MET A 88 -8.66 -11.75 -10.71
CA MET A 88 -9.30 -11.25 -11.92
C MET A 88 -8.44 -11.65 -13.13
N LYS A 89 -8.95 -11.44 -14.34
CA LYS A 89 -8.17 -11.70 -15.55
C LYS A 89 -7.08 -10.64 -15.71
N GLY A 90 -5.82 -11.01 -15.47
CA GLY A 90 -4.63 -10.16 -15.64
C GLY A 90 -4.31 -9.22 -14.47
N TYR A 91 -5.01 -9.38 -13.34
CA TYR A 91 -4.71 -8.67 -12.10
C TYR A 91 -5.38 -9.35 -10.89
N VAL A 92 -4.95 -8.97 -9.68
CA VAL A 92 -5.51 -9.46 -8.42
C VAL A 92 -5.80 -8.27 -7.50
N ILE A 93 -6.93 -8.32 -6.79
CA ILE A 93 -7.28 -7.34 -5.75
C ILE A 93 -7.16 -8.00 -4.39
N TYR A 94 -6.41 -7.38 -3.48
CA TYR A 94 -6.25 -7.80 -2.10
C TYR A 94 -6.87 -6.77 -1.15
N ASP A 95 -7.70 -7.23 -0.23
CA ASP A 95 -8.08 -6.42 0.93
C ASP A 95 -7.08 -6.72 2.05
N LEU A 96 -6.17 -5.79 2.29
CA LEU A 96 -5.15 -5.89 3.31
C LEU A 96 -5.57 -5.11 4.56
N ARG A 97 -5.14 -5.60 5.71
CA ARG A 97 -5.11 -4.82 6.95
C ARG A 97 -3.68 -4.69 7.44
N ILE A 98 -3.32 -3.49 7.87
CA ILE A 98 -1.98 -3.16 8.35
C ILE A 98 -2.12 -2.65 9.78
N ALA A 99 -1.37 -3.24 10.69
CA ALA A 99 -1.12 -2.69 12.02
C ALA A 99 0.31 -2.17 12.05
N SER A 100 0.51 -1.00 12.65
CA SER A 100 1.83 -0.45 12.91
C SER A 100 2.00 -0.16 14.38
N THR A 101 3.24 -0.24 14.87
CA THR A 101 3.63 0.26 16.19
C THR A 101 4.47 1.53 16.09
N ASP A 102 4.56 2.13 14.90
CA ASP A 102 5.36 3.31 14.65
C ASP A 102 4.60 4.59 15.07
N PRO A 103 5.12 5.38 16.02
CA PRO A 103 4.45 6.61 16.46
C PRO A 103 4.20 7.61 15.34
N SER A 104 5.02 7.59 14.27
CA SER A 104 4.92 8.54 13.15
C SER A 104 3.70 8.29 12.25
N VAL A 105 3.17 7.05 12.20
CA VAL A 105 1.97 6.73 11.43
C VAL A 105 0.68 6.91 12.24
N ASP A 106 0.77 7.00 13.57
CA ASP A 106 -0.38 7.26 14.44
C ASP A 106 -0.61 8.77 14.74
N ALA A 107 0.41 9.61 14.53
CA ALA A 107 0.43 11.01 14.95
C ALA A 107 -0.54 11.95 14.21
N VAL A 108 -1.10 11.54 13.07
CA VAL A 108 -2.06 12.39 12.32
C VAL A 108 -3.52 12.08 12.70
N ALA A 109 -3.78 10.93 13.33
CA ALA A 109 -5.12 10.56 13.79
C ALA A 109 -5.47 11.08 15.19
N SER A 110 -4.53 11.72 15.88
CA SER A 110 -4.65 12.09 17.29
C SER A 110 -4.54 13.61 17.51
N LYS A 111 -5.51 14.35 16.95
CA LYS A 111 -6.00 15.57 17.58
C LYS A 111 -7.48 15.40 17.90
N GLN A 112 -7.80 14.71 19.00
CA GLN A 112 -8.76 15.20 20.01
C GLN A 112 -8.97 14.22 21.17
N MET A 113 -9.04 14.84 22.36
CA MET A 113 -9.67 14.42 23.64
C MET A 113 -8.93 13.47 24.59
N ASP A 114 -8.16 14.12 25.48
CA ASP A 114 -8.36 14.27 26.93
C ASP A 114 -8.76 13.07 27.83
N SER A 115 -8.08 13.12 28.98
CA SER A 115 -7.96 12.27 30.17
C SER A 115 -9.17 11.49 30.72
N LYS A 116 -8.91 10.22 31.07
CA LYS A 116 -9.30 9.64 32.39
C LYS A 116 -8.59 8.30 32.70
N GLN A 117 -7.86 8.26 33.82
CA GLN A 117 -7.35 7.05 34.50
C GLN A 117 -8.54 6.24 35.07
N LYS A 118 -8.57 4.89 35.13
CA LYS A 118 -7.79 3.87 35.93
C LYS A 118 -8.60 2.53 35.84
N PRO A 119 -8.26 1.39 36.50
CA PRO A 119 -7.00 0.65 36.71
C PRO A 119 -7.06 -0.81 36.15
N ALA A 120 -5.96 -1.55 36.35
CA ALA A 120 -5.60 -2.87 35.83
C ALA A 120 -6.42 -4.08 36.31
N ASP A 121 -6.57 -5.08 35.44
CA ASP A 121 -6.37 -6.49 35.78
C ASP A 121 -5.93 -7.32 34.56
N GLN A 122 -5.14 -8.38 34.80
CA GLN A 122 -4.33 -9.11 33.84
C GLN A 122 -5.12 -10.05 32.92
N GLN A 123 -5.01 -9.87 31.61
CA GLN A 123 -5.17 -10.91 30.57
C GLN A 123 -4.43 -10.48 29.28
N GLU A 124 -3.92 -11.48 28.55
CA GLU A 124 -2.92 -11.46 27.47
C GLU A 124 -3.00 -10.31 26.45
N GLU A 125 -1.82 -9.76 26.11
CA GLU A 125 -1.59 -8.62 25.21
C GLU A 125 -2.05 -8.88 23.76
N ASP A 126 -3.29 -8.52 23.43
CA ASP A 126 -3.72 -8.17 22.06
C ASP A 126 -4.64 -6.94 22.09
N GLU A 127 -4.37 -5.99 22.99
CA GLU A 127 -5.11 -4.73 23.07
C GLU A 127 -4.50 -3.66 22.14
N ASP A 128 -5.37 -3.11 21.29
CA ASP A 128 -5.29 -1.78 20.66
C ASP A 128 -4.27 -1.52 19.54
N LYS A 129 -3.83 -2.53 18.77
CA LYS A 129 -3.24 -2.21 17.45
C LYS A 129 -4.33 -1.71 16.50
N LYS A 130 -4.36 -0.40 16.24
CA LYS A 130 -5.27 0.23 15.29
C LYS A 130 -4.97 -0.28 13.88
N TRP A 131 -5.80 -1.19 13.39
CA TRP A 131 -5.70 -1.70 12.02
C TRP A 131 -6.19 -0.65 11.01
N ARG A 132 -5.36 -0.32 10.03
CA ARG A 132 -5.78 0.40 8.82
C ARG A 132 -6.08 -0.57 7.69
N LEU A 133 -7.18 -0.34 6.97
CA LEU A 133 -7.54 -1.11 5.78
C LEU A 133 -6.92 -0.46 4.54
N VAL A 134 -6.35 -1.29 3.68
CA VAL A 134 -5.75 -0.90 2.39
C VAL A 134 -6.26 -1.85 1.32
N THR A 135 -6.72 -1.31 0.20
CA THR A 135 -6.95 -2.11 -1.01
C THR A 135 -5.67 -2.10 -1.84
N PHE A 136 -5.11 -3.28 -2.07
CA PHE A 136 -3.91 -3.45 -2.87
C PHE A 136 -4.28 -4.12 -4.19
N MET A 137 -3.97 -3.49 -5.32
CA MET A 137 -4.30 -4.00 -6.65
C MET A 137 -3.00 -4.31 -7.39
N HIS A 138 -2.81 -5.54 -7.83
CA HIS A 138 -1.62 -5.99 -8.53
C HIS A 138 -1.97 -6.37 -9.96
N PHE A 139 -1.52 -5.56 -10.93
CA PHE A 139 -1.65 -5.83 -12.35
C PHE A 139 -0.38 -6.51 -12.85
N ASP A 140 -0.46 -7.82 -13.12
CA ASP A 140 0.67 -8.65 -13.54
C ASP A 140 0.70 -8.90 -15.06
N ALA A 141 -0.36 -8.53 -15.79
CA ALA A 141 -0.45 -8.71 -17.24
C ALA A 141 0.16 -7.55 -18.06
N TRP A 142 1.26 -6.97 -17.59
CA TRP A 142 1.99 -5.91 -18.31
C TRP A 142 3.45 -6.30 -18.59
N PRO A 143 3.77 -6.71 -19.83
CA PRO A 143 5.14 -7.04 -20.22
C PRO A 143 6.09 -5.82 -20.26
N PRO A 144 7.40 -5.98 -20.02
CA PRO A 144 8.39 -4.88 -19.91
C PRO A 144 8.60 -4.03 -21.14
N ASP A 145 8.34 -4.56 -22.34
CA ASP A 145 8.67 -3.88 -23.58
C ASP A 145 7.43 -3.63 -24.45
N THR A 146 6.22 -3.74 -23.89
CA THR A 146 4.97 -3.57 -24.64
C THR A 146 3.96 -2.74 -23.88
N TRP A 147 2.99 -2.21 -24.63
CA TRP A 147 1.75 -1.72 -24.05
C TRP A 147 0.96 -2.88 -23.45
N PRO A 148 0.18 -2.63 -22.39
CA PRO A 148 -0.69 -3.65 -21.81
C PRO A 148 -1.84 -3.92 -22.76
N ASP A 149 -2.42 -5.11 -22.65
CA ASP A 149 -3.66 -5.42 -23.34
C ASP A 149 -4.79 -4.55 -22.76
N LEU A 150 -5.40 -3.70 -23.60
CA LEU A 150 -6.49 -2.79 -23.20
C LEU A 150 -7.73 -3.55 -22.70
N ASP A 151 -7.95 -4.79 -23.17
CA ASP A 151 -9.05 -5.63 -22.69
C ASP A 151 -8.82 -6.12 -21.26
N LEU A 152 -7.57 -6.11 -20.78
CA LEU A 152 -7.20 -6.41 -19.40
C LEU A 152 -7.09 -5.13 -18.55
N LEU A 153 -6.49 -4.08 -19.11
CA LEU A 153 -6.30 -2.79 -18.44
C LEU A 153 -7.63 -2.07 -18.19
N GLY A 154 -8.56 -2.07 -19.15
CA GLY A 154 -9.85 -1.39 -19.02
C GLY A 154 -10.65 -1.83 -17.78
N PRO A 155 -10.88 -3.14 -17.57
CA PRO A 155 -11.50 -3.65 -16.35
C PRO A 155 -10.71 -3.33 -15.07
N PHE A 156 -9.38 -3.32 -15.13
CA PHE A 156 -8.53 -2.95 -13.99
C PHE A 156 -8.75 -1.49 -13.57
N VAL A 157 -8.62 -0.55 -14.51
CA VAL A 157 -8.84 0.89 -14.28
C VAL A 157 -10.26 1.15 -13.80
N HIS A 158 -11.27 0.50 -14.39
CA HIS A 158 -12.65 0.63 -13.94
C HIS A 158 -12.83 0.21 -12.47
N ASN A 159 -12.19 -0.88 -12.04
CA ASN A 159 -12.25 -1.32 -10.65
C ASN A 159 -11.49 -0.38 -9.70
N LEU A 160 -10.36 0.17 -10.15
CA LEU A 160 -9.60 1.18 -9.42
C LEU A 160 -10.48 2.42 -9.17
N SER A 161 -11.06 3.01 -10.22
CA SER A 161 -11.96 4.17 -10.10
C SER A 161 -13.17 3.89 -9.23
N LYS A 162 -13.75 2.68 -9.33
CA LYS A 162 -14.85 2.27 -8.45
C LYS A 162 -14.41 2.25 -6.99
N ARG A 163 -13.18 1.84 -6.70
CA ARG A 163 -12.64 1.79 -5.34
C ARG A 163 -12.31 3.18 -4.82
N GLU A 164 -11.74 4.05 -5.65
CA GLU A 164 -11.51 5.47 -5.33
C GLU A 164 -12.83 6.16 -4.94
N VAL A 165 -13.89 6.00 -5.73
CA VAL A 165 -15.23 6.53 -5.41
C VAL A 165 -15.77 5.95 -4.09
N GLN A 166 -15.53 4.69 -3.79
CA GLN A 166 -15.93 4.09 -2.50
C GLN A 166 -15.16 4.67 -1.32
N VAL A 167 -13.86 4.93 -1.49
CA VAL A 167 -13.02 5.58 -0.47
C VAL A 167 -13.46 7.02 -0.27
N MET A 168 -13.64 7.78 -1.34
CA MET A 168 -14.13 9.16 -1.33
C MET A 168 -15.47 9.28 -0.60
N ARG A 169 -16.45 8.42 -0.91
CA ARG A 169 -17.76 8.41 -0.25
C ARG A 169 -17.73 8.10 1.25
N LYS A 170 -16.68 7.39 1.71
CA LYS A 170 -16.50 7.03 3.12
C LYS A 170 -15.64 8.05 3.88
N SER A 171 -14.90 8.90 3.17
CA SER A 171 -14.12 9.97 3.77
C SER A 171 -15.10 11.04 4.27
N LEU A 172 -15.11 11.25 5.59
CA LEU A 172 -16.00 12.23 6.25
C LEU A 172 -15.44 13.65 6.17
N ASP A 173 -14.12 13.75 6.03
CA ASP A 173 -13.41 14.99 5.81
C ASP A 173 -13.18 15.14 4.31
N ASN A 174 -13.22 16.36 3.77
CA ASN A 174 -13.03 16.65 2.34
C ASN A 174 -11.63 16.27 1.79
N TYR A 175 -10.91 15.39 2.47
CA TYR A 175 -9.63 14.83 2.11
C TYR A 175 -9.82 13.49 1.39
N ILE A 176 -9.27 13.39 0.18
CA ILE A 176 -9.17 12.14 -0.57
C ILE A 176 -7.72 11.69 -0.45
N PRO A 177 -7.45 10.51 0.15
CA PRO A 177 -6.09 10.03 0.28
C PRO A 177 -5.52 9.67 -1.10
N PRO A 178 -4.23 9.95 -1.35
CA PRO A 178 -3.63 9.67 -2.64
C PRO A 178 -3.59 8.16 -2.93
N VAL A 179 -3.63 7.81 -4.21
CA VAL A 179 -3.37 6.45 -4.69
C VAL A 179 -1.87 6.27 -4.86
N VAL A 180 -1.31 5.23 -4.22
CA VAL A 180 0.09 4.87 -4.42
C VAL A 180 0.19 3.98 -5.64
N ILE A 181 1.01 4.35 -6.62
CA ILE A 181 1.26 3.57 -7.83
C ILE A 181 2.75 3.25 -7.89
N GLN A 182 3.04 1.96 -8.00
CA GLN A 182 4.38 1.41 -8.01
C GLN A 182 4.66 0.72 -9.36
N SER A 183 5.79 1.06 -9.99
CA SER A 183 6.30 0.40 -11.19
C SER A 183 7.81 0.19 -11.14
N HIS A 184 8.35 -0.73 -11.96
CA HIS A 184 9.80 -0.96 -12.05
C HIS A 184 10.52 0.08 -12.92
N ASP A 185 9.79 0.73 -13.82
CA ASP A 185 10.21 1.86 -14.64
C ASP A 185 9.33 3.07 -14.28
N GLY A 186 9.80 3.90 -13.34
CA GLY A 186 9.00 4.98 -12.73
C GLY A 186 8.45 6.08 -13.65
N LEU A 187 8.56 5.94 -14.98
CA LEU A 187 8.09 6.89 -15.98
C LEU A 187 7.34 6.25 -17.18
N GLY A 188 7.73 5.05 -17.63
CA GLY A 188 7.18 4.46 -18.86
C GLY A 188 5.77 3.90 -18.69
N ARG A 189 5.61 2.92 -17.79
CA ARG A 189 4.30 2.32 -17.48
C ARG A 189 3.34 3.26 -16.74
N MET A 190 3.84 4.36 -16.19
CA MET A 190 3.06 5.26 -15.33
C MET A 190 2.32 6.35 -16.11
N LEU A 191 2.78 6.70 -17.31
CA LEU A 191 2.21 7.77 -18.16
C LEU A 191 1.08 7.29 -19.08
N VAL A 192 0.60 6.06 -18.96
CA VAL A 192 -0.42 5.45 -19.85
C VAL A 192 -1.84 5.97 -19.60
N GLN A 193 -1.98 7.06 -18.83
CA GLN A 193 -3.27 7.66 -18.52
C GLN A 193 -3.67 8.83 -19.44
N GLU A 194 -2.94 9.07 -20.54
CA GLU A 194 -3.33 10.03 -21.60
C GLU A 194 -4.02 9.38 -22.80
#